data_AF-A0AAW2L0K2-F1
#
_entry.id   AF-A0AAW2L0K2-F1
#
_cell.length_a   1.000
_cell.length_b   1.000
_cell.length_c   1.000
_cell.angle_alpha   90.00
_cell.angle_beta   90.00
_cell.angle_gamma   90.00
#
_symmetry.space_group_name_H-M   'P 1'
#
loop_
_entity.id
_entity.type
_entity.pdbx_description
1 polymer ?
#
loop_
_entity_poly.entity_id
_entity_poly.type
_entity_poly.pdbx_seq_one_letter_code
_entity_poly.pdbx_strand_id
1 'polypeptide(L)' 'MAVNVAPFKLKGIAKDNVAPKNNVPYEKPQRKLTLKEMQARQYPFLDSDVSGIFDDLLEANLIDLPEMKRPEEA' A
#
# COMPACT_ATOMS: atom_id res chain seq x y z
N MET A 1 -29.87 -1.91 16.47
CA MET A 1 -29.69 -2.98 15.46
C MET A 1 -28.53 -3.85 15.90
N ALA A 2 -28.72 -5.17 16.04
CA ALA A 2 -27.66 -6.08 16.48
C ALA A 2 -26.98 -6.71 15.26
N VAL A 3 -25.66 -6.54 15.12
CA VAL A 3 -24.88 -7.01 13.97
C VAL A 3 -24.17 -8.30 14.38
N ASN A 4 -24.63 -9.43 13.85
CA ASN A 4 -24.02 -10.74 14.09
C ASN A 4 -22.80 -10.91 13.19
N VAL A 5 -21.61 -11.03 13.78
CA VAL A 5 -20.37 -11.38 13.07
C VAL A 5 -19.93 -12.78 13.47
N ALA A 6 -20.14 -13.73 12.57
CA ALA A 6 -19.68 -15.10 12.76
C ALA A 6 -18.17 -15.21 12.43
N PRO A 7 -17.36 -15.88 13.26
CA PRO A 7 -15.94 -16.01 13.00
C PRO A 7 -15.68 -17.02 11.89
N PHE A 8 -15.02 -16.57 10.82
CA PHE A 8 -14.54 -17.45 9.75
C PHE A 8 -13.17 -18.04 10.13
N LYS A 9 -13.01 -19.36 9.98
CA LYS A 9 -11.76 -20.07 10.28
C LYS A 9 -10.95 -20.29 8.99
N LEU A 10 -9.73 -19.75 8.95
CA LEU A 10 -8.73 -20.04 7.91
C LEU A 10 -8.03 -21.36 8.22
N LYS A 11 -8.13 -22.34 7.32
CA LYS A 11 -7.28 -23.53 7.33
C LYS A 11 -5.97 -23.22 6.59
N GLY A 12 -4.84 -23.35 7.28
CA GLY A 12 -3.51 -23.15 6.71
C GLY A 12 -3.16 -24.26 5.70
N ILE A 13 -2.41 -23.89 4.66
CA ILE A 13 -1.91 -24.80 3.62
C ILE A 13 -0.81 -25.70 4.22
N ALA A 14 -0.96 -27.02 4.05
CA ALA A 14 0.06 -28.01 4.37
C ALA A 14 1.25 -27.90 3.40
N LYS A 15 2.48 -28.00 3.92
CA LYS A 15 3.71 -27.88 3.12
C LYS A 15 4.10 -29.25 2.57
N ASP A 16 3.88 -29.47 1.29
CA ASP A 16 4.45 -30.61 0.57
C ASP A 16 5.86 -30.26 0.06
N ASN A 17 6.77 -31.22 0.21
CA ASN A 17 8.21 -31.11 -0.03
C ASN A 17 8.56 -30.90 -1.51
N VAL A 18 9.45 -29.95 -1.81
CA VAL A 18 10.08 -29.80 -3.14
C VAL A 18 11.59 -29.59 -2.99
N ALA A 19 12.33 -30.38 -3.79
CA ALA A 19 13.78 -30.64 -3.82
C ALA A 19 14.65 -29.43 -4.28
N PRO A 20 16.00 -29.57 -4.44
CA PRO A 20 16.98 -28.53 -4.15
C PRO A 20 16.93 -27.33 -5.11
N LYS A 21 17.03 -26.15 -4.51
CA LYS A 21 16.90 -24.86 -5.19
C LYS A 21 18.26 -24.39 -5.70
N ASN A 22 18.34 -24.22 -7.02
CA ASN A 22 19.38 -23.43 -7.68
C ASN A 22 19.44 -22.03 -7.02
N ASN A 23 20.64 -21.54 -6.76
CA ASN A 23 20.89 -20.22 -6.16
C ASN A 23 20.58 -19.10 -7.16
N VAL A 24 19.31 -18.88 -7.46
CA VAL A 24 18.83 -17.55 -7.86
C VAL A 24 18.90 -16.67 -6.61
N PRO A 25 19.43 -15.43 -6.70
CA PRO A 25 19.27 -14.47 -5.61
C PRO A 25 17.77 -14.33 -5.39
N TYR A 26 17.28 -14.88 -4.28
CA TYR A 26 15.90 -14.71 -3.87
C TYR A 26 15.69 -13.21 -3.73
N GLU A 27 15.06 -12.57 -4.72
CA GLU A 27 14.37 -11.32 -4.49
C GLU A 27 13.49 -11.58 -3.28
N LYS A 28 13.84 -10.95 -2.16
CA LYS A 28 13.11 -11.14 -0.91
C LYS A 28 11.66 -10.86 -1.25
N PRO A 29 10.73 -11.82 -1.06
CA PRO A 29 9.33 -11.53 -1.29
C PRO A 29 9.02 -10.28 -0.48
N GLN A 30 8.48 -9.24 -1.14
CA GLN A 30 8.26 -7.93 -0.52
C GLN A 30 7.51 -8.14 0.79
N ARG A 31 8.26 -8.15 1.89
CA ARG A 31 7.71 -8.32 3.23
C ARG A 31 6.77 -7.15 3.41
N LYS A 32 5.51 -7.44 3.75
CA LYS A 32 4.59 -6.41 4.21
C LYS A 32 5.21 -5.73 5.42
N LEU A 33 5.38 -4.42 5.33
CA LEU A 33 5.88 -3.64 6.44
C LEU A 33 4.88 -3.70 7.59
N THR A 34 5.40 -3.73 8.81
CA THR A 34 4.59 -3.55 10.02
C THR A 34 4.13 -2.08 10.10
N LEU A 35 3.04 -1.81 10.82
CA LEU A 35 2.53 -0.44 11.00
C LEU A 35 3.60 0.51 11.55
N LYS A 36 4.40 0.05 12.51
CA LYS A 36 5.53 0.79 13.08
C LYS A 36 6.58 1.13 12.03
N GLU A 37 6.87 0.20 11.12
CA GLU A 37 7.82 0.43 10.02
C GLU A 37 7.29 1.41 8.99
N MET A 38 5.99 1.40 8.68
CA MET A 38 5.38 2.35 7.76
C MET A 38 5.39 3.77 8.32
N GLN A 39 5.06 3.95 9.60
CA GLN A 39 5.07 5.24 10.27
C GLN A 39 6.48 5.81 10.45
N ALA A 40 7.48 4.94 10.63
CA ALA A 40 8.88 5.34 10.73
C ALA A 40 9.49 5.73 9.38
N ARG A 41 8.80 5.52 8.25
CA ARG A 41 9.28 6.03 6.97
C ARG A 41 9.08 7.53 6.93
N GLN A 42 10.20 8.25 6.99
CA GLN A 42 10.24 9.66 6.71
C GLN A 42 10.14 9.87 5.20
N TYR A 43 9.23 10.75 4.78
CA TYR A 43 9.14 11.17 3.40
C TYR A 43 10.39 12.02 3.05
N PRO A 44 11.05 11.79 1.91
CA PRO A 44 12.33 12.42 1.60
C PRO A 44 12.21 13.87 1.12
N PHE A 45 11.00 14.36 0.86
CA PHE A 45 10.76 15.74 0.44
C PHE A 45 10.34 16.59 1.64
N LEU A 46 10.76 17.85 1.65
CA LEU A 46 10.28 18.83 2.64
C LEU A 46 8.83 19.18 2.35
N ASP A 47 8.02 19.37 3.39
CA ASP A 47 6.60 19.72 3.22
C ASP A 47 6.40 21.01 2.40
N SER A 48 7.36 21.95 2.48
CA SER A 48 7.36 23.18 1.70
C SER A 48 7.61 22.97 0.20
N ASP A 49 8.36 21.93 -0.17
CA ASP A 49 8.67 21.62 -1.57
C ASP A 49 7.48 20.94 -2.26
N VAL A 50 6.68 20.21 -1.48
CA VAL A 50 5.58 19.38 -2.01
C VAL A 50 4.57 20.20 -2.81
N SER A 51 4.18 21.40 -2.35
CA SER A 51 3.18 22.20 -3.06
C SER A 51 3.68 22.69 -4.42
N GLY A 52 4.92 23.20 -4.50
CA GLY A 52 5.47 23.69 -5.76
C GLY A 52 5.64 22.57 -6.78
N ILE A 53 6.07 21.38 -6.34
CA ILE A 53 6.16 20.20 -7.22
C ILE A 53 4.78 19.83 -7.79
N PHE A 54 3.73 19.89 -6.99
CA PHE A 54 2.37 19.59 -7.48
C PHE A 54 1.90 20.62 -8.53
N ASP A 55 2.18 21.90 -8.32
CA ASP A 55 1.83 22.96 -9.26
C ASP A 55 2.53 22.73 -10.62
N ASP A 56 3.84 22.46 -10.60
CA ASP A 56 4.63 22.19 -11.81
C ASP A 56 4.10 20.96 -12.58
N LEU A 57 3.73 19.90 -11.86
CA LEU A 57 3.22 18.66 -12.47
C LEU A 57 1.83 18.87 -13.10
N LEU A 58 0.98 19.68 -12.49
CA LEU A 58 -0.34 20.02 -13.02
C LEU A 58 -0.21 20.95 -14.24
N GLU A 59 0.68 21.93 -14.20
CA GLU A 59 0.95 22.81 -15.35
C GLU A 59 1.49 22.02 -16.54
N ALA A 60 2.36 21.05 -16.29
CA ALA A 60 2.88 20.14 -17.29
C ALA A 60 1.86 19.06 -17.75
N ASN A 61 0.65 19.01 -17.18
CA ASN A 61 -0.35 17.97 -17.39
C ASN A 61 0.22 16.54 -17.24
N LEU A 62 1.19 16.36 -16.33
CA LEU A 62 1.80 15.06 -16.03
C LEU A 62 0.94 14.23 -15.07
N ILE A 63 0.07 14.92 -14.33
CA ILE A 63 -0.92 14.34 -13.43
C ILE A 63 -2.24 15.11 -13.60
N ASP A 64 -3.35 14.42 -13.42
CA ASP A 64 -4.68 15.02 -13.42
C ASP A 64 -5.31 14.91 -12.02
N LEU A 65 -5.98 15.98 -11.58
CA LEU A 65 -6.80 15.96 -10.38
C LEU A 65 -8.17 15.35 -10.71
N PRO A 66 -8.53 14.18 -10.14
CA PRO A 66 -9.86 13.65 -10.34
C PRO A 66 -10.89 14.60 -9.73
N GLU A 67 -12.03 14.74 -10.39
CA GLU A 67 -13.13 15.51 -9.83
C GLU A 67 -13.53 14.90 -8.48
N MET A 68 -13.51 15.73 -7.44
CA MET A 68 -13.92 15.34 -6.10
C MET A 68 -15.43 15.08 -6.10
N LYS A 69 -15.85 13.84 -6.40
CA LYS A 69 -17.22 13.39 -6.24
C LYS A 69 -17.47 13.13 -4.76
N ARG A 70 -17.78 14.20 -4.01
CA ARG A 70 -18.33 14.03 -2.67
C ARG A 70 -19.70 13.35 -2.85
N PRO A 71 -19.95 12.16 -2.28
CA PRO A 71 -21.31 11.63 -2.28
C PRO A 71 -22.20 12.64 -1.56
N GLU A 72 -23.35 12.96 -2.15
CA GLU A 72 -24.36 13.76 -1.46
C GLU A 72 -24.69 13.06 -0.14
N GLU A 73 -24.64 13.82 0.94
CA GLU A 73 -24.95 13.34 2.28
C GLU A 73 -26.45 12.96 2.28
N ALA A 74 -26.72 11.66 2.46
CA ALA A 74 -28.06 11.07 2.38
C ALA A 74 -28.92 11.38 3.61
#